data_AF-A0A9D5D6R0-F1
#
_entry.id   AF-A0A9D5D6R0-F1
#
_cell.length_a   1.000
_cell.length_b   1.000
_cell.length_c   1.000
_cell.angle_alpha   90.00
_cell.angle_beta   90.00
_cell.angle_gamma   90.00
#
_symmetry.space_group_name_H-M   'P 1'
#
loop_
_entity.id
_entity.type
_entity.pdbx_description
1 polymer ?
#
loop_
_entity_poly.entity_id
_entity_poly.type
_entity_poly.pdbx_seq_one_letter_code
_entity_poly.pdbx_strand_id
1 'polypeptide(L)'
;MSAPSDDISFDKATKLGFHRLFQYIQGANLNSSRIRMTTPVLTSVVPDAGPLHSSAYVVRLYLPVKFQSSPPVPLPELKLHLAEWAPWCITVRKFSGFAFETTTCVKEAQKLALSLSRSPWADATGFNGTNAYSIAQYNSPFRFIGRINEVWVDLDGSKVKGCESSLVDVF
;
A
#
# COMPACT_ATOMS: atom_id res chain seq x y z
N MET A 1 6.86 -3.26 -6.19
CA MET A 1 6.71 -4.73 -6.05
C MET A 1 5.58 -5.03 -5.07
N SER A 2 4.73 -6.02 -5.36
CA SER A 2 3.59 -6.39 -4.53
C SER A 2 3.58 -7.87 -4.13
N ALA A 3 3.02 -8.14 -2.96
CA ALA A 3 2.80 -9.47 -2.38
C ALA A 3 1.33 -9.59 -1.98
N PRO A 4 0.48 -10.20 -2.83
CA PRO A 4 -0.89 -10.54 -2.47
C PRO A 4 -0.93 -11.59 -1.35
N SER A 5 -1.98 -11.54 -0.54
CA SER A 5 -2.25 -12.46 0.55
C SER A 5 -3.76 -12.66 0.74
N ASP A 6 -4.17 -13.93 0.77
CA ASP A 6 -5.56 -14.36 1.04
C ASP A 6 -5.80 -14.66 2.53
N ASP A 7 -4.90 -14.20 3.41
CA ASP A 7 -5.02 -14.37 4.85
C ASP A 7 -6.11 -13.41 5.34
N ILE A 8 -6.97 -13.86 6.24
CA ILE A 8 -8.07 -13.05 6.78
C ILE A 8 -7.56 -11.97 7.76
N SER A 9 -6.37 -12.15 8.32
CA SER A 9 -5.82 -11.21 9.31
C SER A 9 -4.84 -10.23 8.69
N PHE A 10 -5.11 -8.93 8.89
CA PHE A 10 -4.25 -7.85 8.45
C PHE A 10 -2.81 -7.99 8.95
N ASP A 11 -2.60 -8.37 10.22
CA ASP A 11 -1.27 -8.50 10.82
C ASP A 11 -0.45 -9.62 10.17
N LYS A 12 -1.09 -10.78 9.96
CA LYS A 12 -0.46 -11.96 9.34
C LYS A 12 -0.16 -11.68 7.88
N ALA A 13 -1.14 -11.14 7.14
CA ALA A 13 -0.97 -10.76 5.75
C ALA A 13 0.21 -9.77 5.58
N THR A 14 0.25 -8.73 6.42
CA THR A 14 1.35 -7.74 6.42
C THR A 14 2.70 -8.40 6.69
N LYS A 15 2.79 -9.24 7.73
CA LYS A 15 4.04 -9.90 8.14
C LYS A 15 4.55 -10.87 7.08
N LEU A 16 3.68 -11.73 6.55
CA LEU A 16 4.05 -12.74 5.55
C LEU A 16 4.34 -12.10 4.19
N GLY A 17 3.54 -11.13 3.76
CA GLY A 17 3.77 -10.37 2.54
C GLY A 17 5.07 -9.58 2.60
N PHE A 18 5.34 -8.90 3.71
CA PHE A 18 6.61 -8.20 3.92
C PHE A 18 7.80 -9.16 3.92
N HIS A 19 7.68 -10.35 4.55
CA HIS A 19 8.76 -11.33 4.54
C HIS A 19 9.16 -11.75 3.13
N ARG A 20 8.19 -12.00 2.25
CA ARG A 20 8.43 -12.34 0.83
C ARG A 20 9.09 -11.19 0.07
N LEU A 21 8.61 -9.95 0.29
CA LEU A 21 9.24 -8.75 -0.28
C LEU A 21 10.67 -8.54 0.24
N PHE A 22 10.91 -8.86 1.51
CA PHE A 22 12.23 -8.76 2.12
C PHE A 22 13.21 -9.77 1.52
N GLN A 23 12.79 -11.02 1.33
CA GLN A 23 13.59 -12.03 0.63
C GLN A 23 13.98 -11.55 -0.78
N TYR A 24 13.01 -10.99 -1.52
CA TYR A 24 13.25 -10.45 -2.86
C TYR A 24 14.33 -9.37 -2.89
N ILE A 25 14.24 -8.34 -2.02
CA ILE A 25 15.24 -7.27 -1.98
C ILE A 25 16.60 -7.74 -1.45
N GLN A 26 16.63 -8.86 -0.71
CA GLN A 26 17.87 -9.47 -0.20
C GLN A 26 18.56 -10.39 -1.20
N GLY A 27 18.00 -10.58 -2.40
CA GLY A 27 18.62 -11.33 -3.49
C GLY A 27 17.82 -12.55 -3.96
N ALA A 28 16.63 -12.81 -3.43
CA ALA A 28 15.74 -13.85 -3.96
C ALA A 28 15.03 -13.37 -5.24
N ASN A 29 15.83 -13.13 -6.28
CA ASN A 29 15.44 -12.76 -7.63
C ASN A 29 16.43 -13.40 -8.62
N LEU A 30 16.07 -13.52 -9.89
CA LEU A 30 16.86 -14.27 -10.88
C LEU A 30 18.32 -13.80 -11.02
N ASN A 31 18.60 -12.53 -10.71
CA ASN A 31 19.94 -11.95 -10.84
C ASN A 31 20.68 -11.84 -9.51
N SER A 32 20.15 -12.44 -8.43
CA SER A 32 20.68 -12.33 -7.06
C SER A 32 20.99 -10.89 -6.61
N SER A 33 20.26 -9.93 -7.18
CA SER A 33 20.52 -8.51 -7.00
C SER A 33 19.98 -8.04 -5.65
N ARG A 34 20.81 -7.30 -4.91
CA ARG A 34 20.38 -6.66 -3.66
C ARG A 34 19.80 -5.29 -3.94
N ILE A 35 18.60 -5.06 -3.41
CA ILE A 35 17.86 -3.80 -3.52
C ILE A 35 17.82 -3.18 -2.13
N ARG A 36 18.12 -1.88 -2.04
CA ARG A 36 18.03 -1.18 -0.74
C ARG A 36 16.57 -1.14 -0.28
N MET A 37 16.36 -1.40 1.00
CA MET A 37 15.06 -1.24 1.65
C MET A 37 14.56 0.20 1.51
N THR A 38 13.26 0.35 1.27
CA THR A 38 12.59 1.63 1.15
C THR A 38 11.46 1.72 2.16
N THR A 39 10.97 2.94 2.39
CA THR A 39 9.78 3.19 3.22
C THR A 39 8.82 4.10 2.45
N PRO A 40 7.51 4.01 2.71
CA PRO A 40 6.85 3.08 3.63
C PRO A 40 6.68 1.66 3.05
N VAL A 41 6.38 0.70 3.91
CA VAL A 41 5.70 -0.55 3.53
C VAL A 41 4.21 -0.27 3.53
N LEU A 42 3.52 -0.61 2.44
CA LEU A 42 2.11 -0.32 2.29
C LEU A 42 1.28 -1.60 2.27
N THR A 43 0.32 -1.74 3.18
CA THR A 43 -0.67 -2.83 3.13
C THR A 43 -2.03 -2.26 2.74
N SER A 44 -2.57 -2.70 1.61
CA SER A 44 -3.91 -2.32 1.14
C SER A 44 -4.93 -3.41 1.42
N VAL A 45 -6.13 -3.00 1.80
CA VAL A 45 -7.28 -3.90 2.00
C VAL A 45 -8.12 -3.92 0.73
N VAL A 46 -8.27 -5.09 0.11
CA VAL A 46 -9.06 -5.30 -1.11
C VAL A 46 -10.37 -5.99 -0.70
N PRO A 47 -11.51 -5.27 -0.69
CA PRO A 47 -12.80 -5.87 -0.34
C PRO A 47 -13.17 -6.96 -1.36
N ASP A 48 -13.92 -7.97 -0.90
CA ASP A 48 -14.50 -9.06 -1.70
C ASP A 48 -13.51 -9.92 -2.52
N ALA A 49 -12.20 -9.72 -2.35
CA ALA A 49 -11.16 -10.45 -3.08
C ALA A 49 -10.58 -11.66 -2.32
N GLY A 50 -11.01 -11.88 -1.08
CA GLY A 50 -10.60 -12.99 -0.23
C GLY A 50 -11.53 -14.21 -0.35
N PRO A 51 -11.15 -15.35 0.26
CA PRO A 51 -11.98 -16.54 0.28
C PRO A 51 -13.37 -16.26 0.87
N LEU A 52 -14.43 -16.85 0.29
CA LEU A 52 -15.82 -16.65 0.74
C LEU A 52 -16.26 -15.18 0.73
N HIS A 53 -15.79 -14.37 -0.23
CA HIS A 53 -16.07 -12.93 -0.32
C HIS A 53 -15.58 -12.13 0.90
N SER A 54 -14.55 -12.61 1.59
CA SER A 54 -13.84 -11.83 2.61
C SER A 54 -12.92 -10.78 1.97
N SER A 55 -12.31 -9.91 2.77
CA SER A 55 -11.27 -9.02 2.28
C SER A 55 -9.95 -9.78 2.06
N ALA A 56 -9.24 -9.45 0.98
CA ALA A 56 -7.84 -9.84 0.80
C ALA A 56 -6.91 -8.66 1.09
N TYR A 57 -5.61 -8.92 1.17
CA TYR A 57 -4.62 -7.89 1.41
C TYR A 57 -3.51 -7.92 0.37
N VAL A 58 -2.98 -6.75 0.04
CA VAL A 58 -1.81 -6.62 -0.83
C VAL A 58 -0.76 -5.78 -0.14
N VAL A 59 0.39 -6.38 0.14
CA VAL A 59 1.55 -5.69 0.72
C VAL A 59 2.45 -5.21 -0.41
N ARG A 60 2.93 -3.96 -0.33
CA ARG A 60 3.74 -3.33 -1.38
C ARG A 60 4.98 -2.67 -0.80
N LEU A 61 6.03 -2.71 -1.60
CA LEU A 61 7.30 -2.02 -1.37
C LEU A 61 7.68 -1.23 -2.61
N TYR A 62 8.05 0.03 -2.40
CA TYR A 62 8.56 0.91 -3.44
C TYR A 62 9.95 0.46 -3.90
N LEU A 63 10.19 0.40 -5.21
CA LEU A 63 11.51 0.09 -5.74
C LEU A 63 12.29 1.40 -5.96
N PRO A 64 13.57 1.48 -5.55
CA PRO A 64 14.42 2.63 -5.86
C PRO A 64 14.43 2.92 -7.36
N VAL A 65 14.56 4.19 -7.75
CA VAL A 65 14.51 4.66 -9.16
C VAL A 65 15.37 3.82 -10.10
N LYS A 66 16.57 3.42 -9.67
CA LYS A 66 17.49 2.55 -10.42
C LYS A 66 16.84 1.24 -10.94
N PHE A 67 15.85 0.71 -10.21
CA PHE A 67 15.19 -0.56 -10.52
C PHE A 67 13.77 -0.39 -11.09
N GLN A 68 13.30 0.84 -11.32
CA GLN A 68 11.93 1.06 -11.81
C GLN A 68 11.76 0.73 -13.28
N SER A 69 12.73 1.07 -14.12
CA SER A 69 12.67 0.76 -15.57
C SER A 69 12.85 -0.72 -15.89
N SER A 70 13.64 -1.43 -15.08
CA SER A 70 13.93 -2.86 -15.26
C SER A 70 14.10 -3.54 -13.90
N PRO A 71 13.00 -3.83 -13.18
CA PRO A 71 13.05 -4.48 -11.89
C PRO A 71 13.55 -5.94 -12.01
N PRO A 72 14.39 -6.43 -11.08
CA PRO A 72 14.79 -7.83 -11.08
C PRO A 72 13.57 -8.75 -10.98
N VAL A 73 13.55 -9.82 -11.76
CA VAL A 73 12.44 -10.77 -11.77
C VAL A 73 12.45 -11.59 -10.47
N PRO A 74 11.36 -11.56 -9.67
CA PRO A 74 11.29 -12.32 -8.42
C PRO A 74 11.28 -13.83 -8.70
N LEU A 75 11.78 -14.63 -7.74
CA LEU A 75 11.68 -16.08 -7.87
C LEU A 75 10.21 -16.53 -7.78
N PRO A 76 9.77 -17.52 -8.60
CA PRO A 76 8.36 -17.93 -8.67
C PRO A 76 7.75 -18.33 -7.33
N GLU A 77 8.53 -18.98 -6.44
CA GLU A 77 8.10 -19.39 -5.11
C GLU A 77 7.68 -18.23 -4.21
N LEU A 78 8.20 -17.03 -4.47
CA LEU A 78 7.83 -15.84 -3.72
C LEU A 78 6.47 -15.29 -4.16
N LYS A 79 5.90 -15.74 -5.29
CA LYS A 79 4.59 -15.31 -5.83
C LYS A 79 4.38 -13.78 -5.83
N LEU A 80 5.44 -13.03 -6.13
CA LEU A 80 5.39 -11.56 -6.14
C LEU A 80 4.96 -11.06 -7.51
N HIS A 81 4.33 -9.89 -7.53
CA HIS A 81 3.87 -9.26 -8.77
C HIS A 81 4.47 -7.86 -8.90
N LEU A 82 4.80 -7.49 -10.13
CA LEU A 82 5.09 -6.09 -10.45
C LEU A 82 3.78 -5.31 -10.40
N ALA A 83 3.85 -4.15 -9.74
CA ALA A 83 2.74 -3.23 -9.61
C ALA A 83 3.23 -1.87 -10.07
N GLU A 84 2.73 -1.45 -11.22
CA GLU A 84 2.98 -0.13 -11.80
C GLU A 84 1.85 0.79 -11.42
N TRP A 85 2.20 1.97 -10.93
CA TRP A 85 1.23 2.97 -10.49
C TRP A 85 1.33 4.17 -11.41
N ALA A 86 0.24 4.48 -12.10
CA ALA A 86 0.06 5.78 -12.69
C ALA A 86 -0.04 6.84 -11.57
N PRO A 87 0.30 8.11 -11.84
CA PRO A 87 0.01 9.20 -10.91
C PRO A 87 -1.46 9.14 -10.49
N TRP A 88 -1.69 9.15 -9.18
CA TRP A 88 -3.03 9.14 -8.60
C TRP A 88 -3.08 10.06 -7.39
N CYS A 89 -4.26 10.21 -6.83
CA CYS A 89 -4.45 11.01 -5.63
C CYS A 89 -4.97 10.19 -4.47
N ILE A 90 -4.47 10.56 -3.30
CA ILE A 90 -4.82 9.95 -2.04
C ILE A 90 -5.10 11.06 -1.03
N THR A 91 -6.07 10.81 -0.16
CA THR A 91 -6.15 11.53 1.10
C THR A 91 -5.38 10.74 2.17
N VAL A 92 -4.77 11.46 3.10
CA VAL A 92 -3.85 10.87 4.07
C VAL A 92 -4.20 11.34 5.48
N ARG A 93 -4.25 10.40 6.41
CA ARG A 93 -4.31 10.67 7.85
C ARG A 93 -3.10 10.07 8.56
N LYS A 94 -2.30 10.92 9.18
CA LYS A 94 -1.19 10.51 10.05
C LYS A 94 -1.71 10.08 11.42
N PHE A 95 -1.15 8.99 11.95
CA PHE A 95 -1.45 8.52 13.29
C PHE A 95 -0.22 7.86 13.95
N SER A 96 -0.20 7.87 15.27
CA SER A 96 0.83 7.24 16.10
C SER A 96 0.38 5.87 16.61
N GLY A 97 1.32 5.09 17.15
CA GLY A 97 1.04 3.77 17.74
C GLY A 97 1.39 2.62 16.79
N PHE A 98 0.99 1.40 17.17
CA PHE A 98 1.26 0.21 16.38
C PHE A 98 0.16 -0.03 15.36
N ALA A 99 0.53 -0.09 14.09
CA ALA A 99 -0.36 -0.49 13.01
C ALA A 99 -0.47 -2.04 12.84
N PHE A 100 -0.18 -2.81 13.90
CA PHE A 100 -0.41 -4.26 13.90
C PHE A 100 -1.84 -4.63 14.28
N GLU A 101 -2.54 -3.73 14.97
CA GLU A 101 -3.89 -4.00 15.44
C GLU A 101 -4.91 -3.52 14.42
N THR A 102 -5.63 -4.46 13.79
CA THR A 102 -6.69 -4.17 12.83
C THR A 102 -7.69 -3.14 13.37
N THR A 103 -8.00 -3.20 14.67
CA THR A 103 -8.94 -2.26 15.30
C THR A 103 -8.44 -0.81 15.24
N THR A 104 -7.14 -0.57 15.42
CA THR A 104 -6.53 0.76 15.36
C THR A 104 -6.53 1.27 13.92
N CYS A 105 -6.13 0.43 12.96
CA CYS A 105 -6.17 0.78 11.54
C CYS A 105 -7.60 1.14 11.08
N VAL A 106 -8.60 0.33 11.46
CA VAL A 106 -10.02 0.58 11.13
C VAL A 106 -10.52 1.87 11.78
N LYS A 107 -10.18 2.13 13.05
CA LYS A 107 -10.56 3.38 13.74
C LYS A 107 -9.99 4.61 13.05
N GLU A 108 -8.72 4.58 12.66
CA GLU A 108 -8.10 5.72 11.96
C GLU A 108 -8.63 5.88 10.53
N ALA A 109 -8.96 4.78 9.84
CA ALA A 109 -9.67 4.84 8.55
C ALA A 109 -11.06 5.48 8.67
N GLN A 110 -11.84 5.12 9.71
CA GLN A 110 -13.14 5.75 9.99
C GLN A 110 -13.00 7.25 10.29
N LYS A 111 -12.00 7.65 11.07
CA LYS A 111 -11.74 9.08 11.35
C LYS A 111 -11.37 9.84 10.08
N LEU A 112 -10.59 9.22 9.17
CA LEU A 112 -10.28 9.80 7.86
C LEU A 112 -11.55 9.95 7.02
N ALA A 113 -12.37 8.90 6.91
CA ALA A 113 -13.63 8.93 6.18
C ALA A 113 -14.59 10.03 6.69
N LEU A 114 -14.73 10.17 8.01
CA LEU A 114 -15.53 11.24 8.64
C LEU A 114 -14.98 12.65 8.39
N SER A 115 -13.66 12.79 8.29
CA SER A 115 -13.04 14.08 7.97
C SER A 115 -13.25 14.43 6.49
N LEU A 116 -13.16 13.42 5.62
CA LEU A 116 -13.31 13.53 4.19
C LEU A 116 -14.76 13.86 3.78
N SER A 117 -15.75 13.27 4.44
CA SER A 117 -17.17 13.57 4.19
C SER A 117 -17.57 15.01 4.55
N ARG A 118 -16.77 15.70 5.35
CA ARG A 118 -16.95 17.12 5.71
C ARG A 118 -16.09 18.06 4.88
N SER A 119 -15.34 17.52 3.93
CA SER A 119 -14.43 18.30 3.07
C SER A 119 -15.07 18.53 1.70
N PRO A 120 -14.51 19.46 0.88
CA PRO A 120 -14.93 19.65 -0.51
C PRO A 120 -14.78 18.41 -1.41
N TRP A 121 -14.06 17.38 -0.95
CA TRP A 121 -13.77 16.16 -1.70
C TRP A 121 -14.64 14.97 -1.28
N ALA A 122 -15.74 15.20 -0.55
CA ALA A 122 -16.64 14.14 -0.13
C ALA A 122 -17.11 13.26 -1.32
N ASP A 123 -17.45 13.89 -2.44
CA ASP A 123 -17.93 13.21 -3.66
C ASP A 123 -16.80 12.67 -4.58
N ALA A 124 -15.55 12.94 -4.21
CA ALA A 124 -14.36 12.38 -4.85
C ALA A 124 -13.97 11.01 -4.26
N THR A 125 -14.66 10.60 -3.20
CA THR A 125 -14.58 9.23 -2.67
C THR A 125 -15.42 8.29 -3.52
N GLY A 126 -14.97 7.04 -3.69
CA GLY A 126 -15.65 6.10 -4.58
C GLY A 126 -15.13 6.11 -6.02
N PHE A 127 -13.85 6.45 -6.21
CA PHE A 127 -13.15 5.91 -7.37
C PHE A 127 -13.29 4.38 -7.35
N ASN A 128 -13.23 3.79 -8.53
CA ASN A 128 -13.12 2.36 -8.83
C ASN A 128 -11.88 1.68 -8.18
N GLY A 129 -11.42 2.20 -7.04
CA GLY A 129 -10.28 1.75 -6.30
C GLY A 129 -10.53 0.34 -5.81
N THR A 130 -9.73 -0.58 -6.31
CA THR A 130 -9.63 -1.96 -5.80
C THR A 130 -9.43 -2.05 -4.29
N ASN A 131 -9.03 -0.97 -3.60
CA ASN A 131 -8.73 -1.00 -2.18
C ASN A 131 -9.73 -0.17 -1.38
N ALA A 132 -10.20 -0.68 -0.24
CA ALA A 132 -11.01 0.07 0.72
C ALA A 132 -10.21 1.17 1.42
N TYR A 133 -9.00 0.84 1.86
CA TYR A 133 -7.99 1.78 2.39
C TYR A 133 -6.62 1.10 2.38
N SER A 134 -5.56 1.89 2.55
CA SER A 134 -4.20 1.39 2.71
C SER A 134 -3.54 1.94 3.97
N ILE A 135 -2.64 1.15 4.56
CA ILE A 135 -1.86 1.51 5.73
C ILE A 135 -0.39 1.60 5.34
N ALA A 136 0.20 2.79 5.44
CA ALA A 136 1.61 3.03 5.19
C ALA A 136 2.39 3.02 6.52
N GLN A 137 3.34 2.10 6.62
CA GLN A 137 4.18 1.90 7.80
C GLN A 137 5.62 2.31 7.49
N TYR A 138 6.10 3.36 8.16
CA TYR A 138 7.43 3.93 7.89
C TYR A 138 8.53 3.32 8.77
N ASN A 139 8.13 2.67 9.86
CA ASN A 139 9.07 2.24 10.88
C ASN A 139 9.22 0.72 10.91
N SER A 140 10.45 0.28 11.19
CA SER A 140 10.76 -1.12 11.47
C SER A 140 9.82 -1.70 12.54
N PRO A 141 9.41 -2.98 12.43
CA PRO A 141 8.62 -3.65 13.47
C PRO A 141 9.25 -3.52 14.86
N PHE A 142 10.58 -3.44 14.98
CA PHE A 142 11.32 -3.32 16.24
C PHE A 142 11.46 -1.88 16.78
N ARG A 143 10.89 -0.86 16.12
CA ARG A 143 10.88 0.51 16.65
C ARG A 143 9.66 0.72 17.55
N PHE A 144 9.84 0.80 18.87
CA PHE A 144 8.71 0.85 19.80
C PHE A 144 8.18 2.27 20.11
N ILE A 145 9.00 3.33 19.96
CA ILE A 145 8.63 4.73 20.29
C ILE A 145 8.74 5.62 19.04
N GLY A 146 7.90 6.65 18.96
CA GLY A 146 7.94 7.66 17.89
C GLY A 146 7.57 7.09 16.52
N ARG A 147 6.64 6.12 16.50
CA ARG A 147 6.16 5.52 15.26
C ARG A 147 5.21 6.49 14.52
N ILE A 148 5.41 6.61 13.22
CA ILE A 148 4.55 7.34 12.30
C ILE A 148 3.98 6.33 11.32
N ASN A 149 2.66 6.25 11.27
CA ASN A 149 1.93 5.52 10.24
C ASN A 149 0.91 6.45 9.60
N GLU A 150 0.46 6.05 8.42
CA GLU A 150 -0.54 6.79 7.66
C GLU A 150 -1.64 5.85 7.18
N VAL A 151 -2.88 6.34 7.20
CA VAL A 151 -4.00 5.71 6.49
C VAL A 151 -4.23 6.49 5.20
N TRP A 152 -4.32 5.78 4.08
CA TRP A 152 -4.55 6.33 2.76
C TRP A 152 -5.92 5.87 2.24
N VAL A 153 -6.66 6.78 1.63
CA VAL A 153 -7.87 6.48 0.84
C VAL A 153 -7.72 7.13 -0.52
N ASP A 154 -7.94 6.35 -1.57
CA ASP A 154 -7.80 6.79 -2.96
C ASP A 154 -8.93 7.77 -3.31
N LEU A 155 -8.59 8.82 -4.06
CA LEU A 155 -9.53 9.82 -4.56
C LEU A 155 -9.65 9.73 -6.08
N ASP A 156 -10.84 10.02 -6.59
CA ASP A 156 -11.04 10.24 -8.02
C ASP A 156 -10.38 11.56 -8.42
N GLY A 157 -9.23 11.48 -9.10
CA GLY A 157 -8.45 12.64 -9.49
C GLY A 157 -9.15 13.57 -10.47
N SER A 158 -10.15 13.09 -11.21
CA SER A 158 -10.98 13.94 -12.09
C SER A 158 -11.87 14.92 -11.31
N LYS A 159 -12.14 14.62 -10.04
CA LYS A 159 -13.02 15.41 -9.16
C LYS A 159 -12.26 16.33 -8.21
N VAL A 160 -10.93 16.31 -8.24
CA VAL A 160 -10.08 17.06 -7.32
C VAL A 160 -9.18 18.02 -8.11
N LYS A 161 -9.43 19.32 -7.99
CA LYS A 161 -8.59 20.35 -8.63
C LYS A 161 -7.14 20.25 -8.14
N GLY A 162 -6.18 20.27 -9.08
CA GLY A 162 -4.74 20.12 -8.79
C GLY A 162 -4.28 18.66 -8.63
N CYS A 163 -5.19 17.72 -8.88
CA CYS A 163 -5.00 16.28 -8.77
C CYS A 163 -5.45 15.57 -10.08
N GLU A 164 -5.82 16.36 -11.09
CA GLU A 164 -5.93 15.91 -12.46
C GLU A 164 -4.62 15.25 -12.84
N SER A 165 -4.69 13.97 -13.24
CA SER A 165 -3.56 13.29 -13.87
C SER A 165 -3.20 14.11 -15.08
N SER A 166 -2.13 14.89 -14.99
CA SER A 166 -1.54 15.48 -16.18
C SER A 166 -1.01 14.30 -16.99
N LEU A 167 -1.84 13.77 -17.88
CA LEU A 167 -1.41 13.17 -19.13
C LEU A 167 -0.70 14.29 -19.87
N VAL A 168 0.53 14.60 -19.44
CA VAL A 168 1.46 15.32 -20.28
C VAL A 168 1.93 14.27 -21.26
N ASP A 169 1.33 14.30 -22.44
CA ASP A 169 1.90 13.71 -23.64
C ASP A 169 3.40 13.96 -23.65
N VAL A 170 4.19 12.90 -23.82
CA VAL A 170 5.57 13.05 -24.25
C VAL A 170 5.75 12.22 -25.51
N PHE A 171 5.96 12.97 -26.59
CA PHE A 171 6.27 12.59 -27.96
C PHE A 171 7.46 11.63 -28.09
#